data_AF-A0A538BEP7-F1
#
_entry.id   AF-A0A538BEP7-F1
#
_cell.length_a   1.000
_cell.length_b   1.000
_cell.length_c   1.000
_cell.angle_alpha   90.00
_cell.angle_beta   90.00
_cell.angle_gamma   90.00
#
_symmetry.space_group_name_H-M   'P 1'
#
loop_
_entity.id
_entity.type
_entity.pdbx_description
1 polymer ?
#
loop_
_entity_poly.entity_id
_entity_poly.type
_entity_poly.pdbx_seq_one_letter_code
_entity_poly.pdbx_strand_id
1 'polypeptide(L)'
;MVTDGEPTAHLEGEQAFFAWPPEPETIRLTLAEAVRLSRSGVTLNIFMLEDSEGLARFMERLAERTGGRVFLMDDRNVGEFVLRDYVRHRSR
;
A
#
# COMPACT_ATOMS: atom_id res chain seq x y z
N MET A 1 9.46 -0.53 -4.42
CA MET A 1 9.24 -1.57 -3.39
C MET A 1 7.96 -2.29 -3.73
N VAL A 2 7.93 -3.62 -3.61
CA VAL A 2 6.73 -4.46 -3.81
C VAL A 2 6.59 -5.27 -2.53
N THR A 3 5.40 -5.28 -1.94
CA THR A 3 5.09 -5.98 -0.68
C THR A 3 3.89 -6.90 -0.88
N ASP A 4 3.79 -7.91 -0.04
CA ASP A 4 2.77 -8.97 -0.07
C ASP A 4 1.40 -8.54 0.46
N GLY A 5 1.30 -7.50 1.30
CA GLY A 5 0.00 -6.96 1.70
C GLY A 5 -0.01 -6.20 3.03
N GLU A 6 -0.86 -6.68 3.94
CA GLU A 6 -1.16 -6.08 5.26
C GLU A 6 0.12 -5.85 6.09
N PRO A 7 0.24 -4.74 6.84
CA PRO A 7 1.46 -4.43 7.58
C PRO A 7 1.67 -5.38 8.77
N THR A 8 2.53 -6.38 8.60
CA THR A 8 2.87 -7.37 9.64
C THR A 8 4.10 -7.00 10.47
N ALA A 9 4.80 -5.93 10.09
CA ALA A 9 6.05 -5.53 10.72
C ALA A 9 6.21 -4.03 10.85
N HIS A 10 6.94 -3.59 11.88
CA HIS A 10 7.37 -2.21 12.06
C HIS A 10 8.75 -2.15 12.73
N LEU A 11 9.35 -0.96 12.77
CA LEU A 11 10.64 -0.75 13.44
C LEU A 11 10.43 -0.17 14.84
N GLU A 12 11.04 -0.81 15.84
CA GLU A 12 11.26 -0.28 17.18
C GLU A 12 12.73 0.14 17.30
N GLY A 13 13.00 1.42 17.01
CA GLY A 13 14.37 1.90 16.84
C GLY A 13 15.03 1.25 15.61
N GLU A 14 16.07 0.44 15.82
CA GLU A 14 16.77 -0.28 14.76
C GLU A 14 16.34 -1.75 14.64
N GLN A 15 15.43 -2.21 15.50
CA GLN A 15 14.96 -3.60 15.49
C GLN A 15 13.62 -3.72 14.78
N ALA A 16 13.48 -4.74 13.95
CA ALA A 16 12.21 -5.07 13.32
C ALA A 16 11.37 -5.94 14.25
N PHE A 17 10.17 -5.46 14.56
CA PHE A 17 9.13 -6.22 15.25
C PHE A 17 8.18 -6.82 14.22
N PHE A 18 7.76 -8.07 14.44
CA PHE A 18 6.87 -8.82 13.55
C PHE A 18 5.74 -9.47 14.35
N ALA A 19 4.50 -9.36 13.86
CA ALA A 19 3.34 -10.01 14.46
C ALA A 19 2.29 -10.44 13.43
N TRP A 20 1.68 -11.61 13.67
CA TRP A 20 0.50 -12.08 12.96
C TRP A 20 -0.55 -12.61 13.96
N PRO A 21 -1.78 -12.06 13.99
CA PRO A 21 -2.25 -10.92 13.19
C PRO A 21 -1.49 -9.62 13.50
N PRO A 22 -1.53 -8.60 12.62
CA PRO A 22 -0.89 -7.31 12.86
C PRO A 22 -1.35 -6.64 14.16
N GLU A 23 -0.39 -6.19 14.96
CA GLU A 23 -0.68 -5.35 16.12
C GLU A 23 -1.19 -3.96 15.69
N PRO A 24 -2.10 -3.33 16.46
CA PRO A 24 -2.58 -1.97 16.17
C PRO A 24 -1.46 -0.93 16.02
N GLU A 25 -0.35 -1.11 16.74
CA GLU A 25 0.84 -0.28 16.63
C GLU A 25 1.50 -0.40 15.25
N THR A 26 1.65 -1.61 14.73
CA THR A 26 2.18 -1.89 13.40
C THR A 26 1.38 -1.15 12.33
N ILE A 27 0.06 -1.27 12.38
CA ILE A 27 -0.85 -0.57 11.45
C ILE A 27 -0.66 0.95 11.53
N ARG A 28 -0.61 1.49 12.75
CA ARG A 28 -0.46 2.94 13.00
C ARG A 28 0.86 3.47 12.45
N LEU A 29 1.97 2.77 12.69
CA LEU A 29 3.30 3.17 12.25
C LEU A 29 3.45 3.10 10.73
N THR A 30 2.90 2.06 10.08
CA THR A 30 2.90 1.98 8.62
C THR A 30 2.12 3.13 7.98
N LEU A 31 0.93 3.46 8.51
CA LEU A 31 0.16 4.62 8.00
C LEU A 31 0.94 5.93 8.18
N ALA A 32 1.58 6.13 9.33
CA ALA A 32 2.38 7.32 9.60
C ALA A 32 3.55 7.45 8.61
N GLU A 33 4.21 6.33 8.30
CA GLU A 33 5.32 6.29 7.34
C GLU A 33 4.86 6.63 5.93
N ALA A 34 3.76 6.05 5.49
CA ALA A 34 3.24 6.34 4.17
C ALA A 34 2.84 7.81 4.00
N VAL A 35 2.27 8.43 5.04
CA VAL A 35 2.01 9.88 5.05
C VAL A 35 3.31 10.68 4.97
N ARG A 36 4.37 10.26 5.66
CA ARG A 36 5.69 10.90 5.58
C ARG A 36 6.25 10.83 4.16
N LEU A 37 6.18 9.67 3.52
CA LEU A 37 6.62 9.45 2.13
C LEU A 37 5.84 10.33 1.14
N SER A 38 4.51 10.36 1.27
CA SER A 38 3.68 11.24 0.44
C SER A 38 4.07 12.71 0.59
N ARG A 39 4.27 13.19 1.83
CA ARG A 39 4.73 14.56 2.12
C ARG A 39 6.12 14.88 1.57
N SER A 40 6.99 13.88 1.41
CA SER A 40 8.29 14.05 0.76
C SER A 40 8.24 13.95 -0.78
N GLY A 41 7.05 13.92 -1.38
CA GLY A 41 6.86 13.86 -2.82
C GLY A 41 6.95 12.45 -3.41
N VAL A 42 6.96 11.39 -2.58
CA VAL A 42 6.94 10.00 -3.05
C VAL A 42 5.50 9.63 -3.39
N THR A 43 5.25 9.29 -4.66
CA THR A 43 3.94 8.81 -5.09
C THR A 43 3.75 7.34 -4.72
N LEU A 44 2.70 7.03 -3.95
CA LEU A 44 2.33 5.67 -3.59
C LEU A 44 1.30 5.14 -4.59
N ASN A 45 1.64 4.02 -5.22
CA ASN A 45 0.73 3.25 -6.07
C ASN A 45 0.57 1.88 -5.44
N ILE A 46 -0.66 1.54 -5.09
CA ILE A 46 -0.95 0.33 -4.31
C ILE A 46 -1.91 -0.52 -5.12
N PHE A 47 -1.52 -1.77 -5.33
CA PHE A 47 -2.29 -2.76 -6.07
C PHE A 47 -2.69 -3.85 -5.08
N MET A 48 -3.98 -3.93 -4.78
CA MET A 48 -4.54 -4.99 -3.95
C MET A 48 -4.88 -6.18 -4.83
N LEU A 49 -4.34 -7.34 -4.47
CA LEU A 49 -4.67 -8.63 -5.09
C LEU A 49 -5.66 -9.45 -4.24
N GLU A 50 -5.80 -9.11 -2.95
CA GLU A 50 -6.73 -9.76 -2.03
C GLU A 50 -7.78 -8.75 -1.55
N ASP A 51 -9.01 -9.22 -1.35
CA ASP A 51 -10.18 -8.44 -0.91
C ASP A 51 -10.60 -8.81 0.53
N SER A 52 -9.64 -8.87 1.45
CA SER A 52 -9.96 -9.03 2.87
C SER A 52 -10.49 -7.71 3.43
N GLU A 53 -11.54 -7.77 4.25
CA GLU A 53 -12.22 -6.57 4.78
C GLU A 53 -11.27 -5.69 5.63
N GLY A 54 -10.29 -6.32 6.30
CA GLY A 54 -9.25 -5.63 7.06
C GLY A 54 -8.29 -4.85 6.16
N LEU A 55 -7.79 -5.50 5.10
CA LEU A 55 -6.90 -4.88 4.13
C LEU A 55 -7.59 -3.75 3.37
N ALA A 56 -8.85 -3.94 2.95
CA ALA A 56 -9.63 -2.91 2.28
C ALA A 56 -9.74 -1.63 3.13
N ARG A 57 -10.14 -1.76 4.41
CA ARG A 57 -10.23 -0.62 5.34
C ARG A 57 -8.88 0.07 5.58
N PHE A 58 -7.80 -0.69 5.67
CA PHE A 58 -6.47 -0.12 5.79
C PHE A 58 -6.10 0.70 4.55
N MET A 59 -6.36 0.16 3.36
CA MET A 59 -6.02 0.80 2.10
C MET A 59 -6.86 2.04 1.81
N GLU A 60 -8.14 2.06 2.18
CA GLU A 60 -8.98 3.26 2.16
C GLU A 60 -8.35 4.40 2.99
N ARG A 61 -8.02 4.12 4.25
CA ARG A 61 -7.37 5.10 5.15
C ARG A 61 -6.03 5.61 4.60
N LEU A 62 -5.29 4.72 3.94
CA LEU A 62 -4.00 5.03 3.35
C LEU A 62 -4.16 5.93 2.12
N ALA A 63 -5.12 5.65 1.24
CA ALA A 63 -5.45 6.48 0.09
C ALA A 63 -5.85 7.90 0.51
N GLU A 64 -6.81 8.00 1.45
CA GLU A 64 -7.33 9.27 1.96
C GLU A 64 -6.22 10.18 2.49
N ARG A 65 -5.22 9.62 3.18
CA ARG A 65 -4.17 10.40 3.84
C ARG A 65 -2.97 10.73 2.96
N THR A 66 -2.73 9.93 1.93
CA THR A 66 -1.54 10.07 1.08
C THR A 66 -1.83 10.73 -0.26
N GLY A 67 -3.10 10.82 -0.67
CA GLY A 67 -3.48 11.23 -2.02
C GLY A 67 -2.98 10.25 -3.10
N GLY A 68 -2.51 9.07 -2.68
CA GLY A 68 -2.02 8.01 -3.55
C GLY A 68 -3.16 7.31 -4.29
N ARG A 69 -2.78 6.49 -5.28
CA ARG A 69 -3.74 5.71 -6.06
C ARG A 69 -3.81 4.29 -5.49
N VAL A 70 -5.01 3.87 -5.09
CA VAL A 70 -5.30 2.48 -4.72
C VAL A 70 -6.09 1.84 -5.84
N PHE A 71 -5.64 0.67 -6.28
CA PHE A 71 -6.27 -0.13 -7.31
C PHE A 71 -6.66 -1.47 -6.71
N LEU A 72 -7.96 -1.75 -6.62
CA LEU A 72 -8.45 -3.11 -6.42
C LEU A 72 -8.33 -3.84 -7.75
N MET A 73 -7.58 -4.95 -7.77
CA MET A 73 -7.54 -5.84 -8.92
C MET A 73 -8.47 -7.02 -8.67
N ASP A 74 -9.41 -7.24 -9.60
CA ASP A 74 -10.06 -8.55 -9.76
C ASP A 74 -9.00 -9.50 -10.36
N ASP A 75 -8.81 -10.68 -9.77
CA ASP A 75 -7.84 -11.71 -10.18
C ASP A 75 -7.79 -11.96 -11.70
N ARG A 76 -8.89 -11.66 -12.41
CA ARG A 76 -9.02 -11.86 -13.85
C ARG A 76 -8.44 -10.73 -14.72
N ASN A 77 -8.14 -9.55 -14.16
CA ASN A 77 -7.82 -8.34 -14.92
C ASN A 77 -6.47 -7.68 -14.58
N VAL A 78 -5.63 -8.35 -13.78
CA VAL A 78 -4.32 -7.82 -13.33
C VAL A 78 -3.46 -7.31 -14.50
N GLY A 79 -3.46 -8.04 -15.63
CA GLY A 79 -2.62 -7.72 -16.80
C GLY A 79 -3.05 -6.47 -17.58
N GLU A 80 -4.35 -6.25 -17.77
CA GLU A 80 -4.85 -5.17 -18.63
C GLU A 80 -4.57 -3.79 -18.03
N PHE A 81 -4.58 -3.68 -16.70
CA PHE A 81 -4.45 -2.40 -16.02
C PHE A 81 -2.99 -1.94 -15.87
N VAL A 82 -2.07 -2.86 -15.53
CA VAL A 82 -0.62 -2.57 -15.44
C VAL A 82 -0.08 -2.08 -16.79
N LEU A 83 -0.53 -2.72 -17.89
CA LEU A 83 -0.16 -2.31 -19.25
C LEU A 83 -0.66 -0.90 -19.60
N ARG A 84 -1.88 -0.54 -19.18
CA ARG A 84 -2.47 0.76 -19.51
C ARG A 84 -1.77 1.94 -18.86
N ASP A 85 -1.32 1.80 -17.60
CA ASP A 85 -0.54 2.84 -16.91
C ASP A 85 0.89 2.92 -17.49
N TYR A 86 1.51 1.78 -17.83
CA TYR A 86 2.83 1.74 -18.48
C TYR A 86 2.84 2.44 -19.85
N VAL A 87 1.84 2.16 -20.71
CA VAL A 87 1.73 2.78 -22.04
C VAL A 87 1.46 4.30 -21.95
N ARG A 88 0.66 4.75 -20.97
CA ARG A 88 0.44 6.18 -20.74
C ARG A 88 1.70 6.92 -20.30
N HIS A 89 2.58 6.29 -19.52
CA HIS A 89 3.84 6.91 -19.08
C HIS A 89 4.95 6.84 -20.14
N ARG A 90 4.89 5.89 -21.09
CA ARG A 90 5.86 5.75 -22.19
C ARG A 90 5.62 6.71 -23.36
N SER A 91 4.50 7.44 -23.37
CA SER A 91 4.14 8.37 -24.46
C SER A 91 4.77 9.77 -24.31
N ARG A 92 5.90 9.89 -23.60
CA ARG A 92 6.73 11.10 -23.51
C ARG A 92 8.15 10.80 -23.96
#